data_AF-K1TPK7-F1
#
_entry.id   AF-K1TPK7-F1
#
_cell.length_a   1.000
_cell.length_b   1.000
_cell.length_c   1.000
_cell.angle_alpha   90.00
_cell.angle_beta   90.00
_cell.angle_gamma   90.00
#
_symmetry.space_group_name_H-M   'P 1'
#
loop_
_entity.id
_entity.type
_entity.pdbx_description
1 polymer ?
#
loop_
_entity_poly.entity_id
_entity_poly.type
_entity_poly.pdbx_seq_one_letter_code
_entity_poly.pdbx_strand_id
1 'polypeptide(L)'
;MIQDNDKMCGGFVWEWCDHAIAHGTAENGKTIYAYGGDHGEEIHDGNFCMDGLVYPDRTVHTGLLEYKNVYRPARVISYDKESGELVLHNYMDFDDLKDYVKISYELTQDGLVISKGILSEFSVASHGEGKTNLKISVPENGKCYLKLIYYLKKEMP
;
A
#
# COMPACT_ATOMS: atom_id res chain seq x y z
N MET A 1 15.91 8.59 -5.36
CA MET A 1 16.96 7.78 -6.02
C MET A 1 16.45 7.04 -7.26
N ILE A 2 15.42 6.18 -7.16
CA ILE A 2 14.83 5.52 -8.36
C ILE A 2 13.96 6.50 -9.16
N GLN A 3 12.99 7.14 -8.51
CA GLN A 3 12.06 8.09 -9.16
C GLN A 3 12.73 9.39 -9.65
N ASP A 4 13.95 9.69 -9.19
CA ASP A 4 14.65 10.93 -9.54
C ASP A 4 15.62 10.76 -10.73
N ASN A 5 15.65 9.58 -11.35
CA ASN A 5 16.59 9.26 -12.40
C ASN A 5 15.93 8.45 -13.52
N ASP A 6 15.72 9.08 -14.67
CA ASP A 6 15.08 8.52 -15.86
C ASP A 6 15.76 7.24 -16.40
N LYS A 7 16.99 6.94 -15.99
CA LYS A 7 17.68 5.70 -16.37
C LYS A 7 17.32 4.50 -15.49
N MET A 8 16.65 4.72 -14.36
CA MET A 8 16.25 3.65 -13.44
C MET A 8 14.86 3.15 -13.80
N CYS A 9 14.75 1.86 -14.13
CA CYS A 9 13.47 1.22 -14.51
C CYS A 9 12.76 0.53 -13.34
N GLY A 10 13.24 0.70 -12.11
CA GLY A 10 12.75 0.00 -10.93
C GLY A 10 13.53 -1.27 -10.62
N GLY A 11 12.85 -2.27 -10.06
CA GLY A 11 13.45 -3.53 -9.64
C GLY A 11 12.39 -4.55 -9.24
N PHE A 12 12.81 -5.81 -9.15
CA PHE A 12 11.96 -6.93 -8.74
C PHE A 12 12.34 -7.36 -7.33
N VAL A 13 11.35 -7.41 -6.43
CA VAL A 13 11.57 -7.91 -5.07
C VAL A 13 11.73 -9.42 -5.13
N TRP A 14 12.78 -9.92 -4.49
CA TRP A 14 12.97 -11.34 -4.21
C TRP A 14 12.37 -11.66 -2.83
N GLU A 15 11.41 -12.57 -2.70
CA GLU A 15 10.60 -13.16 -3.78
C GLU A 15 9.10 -13.13 -3.46
N TRP A 16 8.28 -13.66 -4.37
CA TRP A 16 6.84 -13.56 -4.22
C TRP A 16 6.33 -14.42 -3.05
N CYS A 17 6.67 -15.71 -3.03
CA CYS A 17 6.02 -16.70 -2.18
C CYS A 17 7.05 -17.54 -1.44
N ASP A 18 6.80 -17.78 -0.16
CA ASP A 18 7.56 -18.77 0.61
C ASP A 18 7.44 -20.17 -0.03
N HIS A 19 8.54 -20.90 -0.01
CA HIS A 19 8.67 -22.25 -0.52
C HIS A 19 8.81 -23.27 0.62
N ALA A 20 7.71 -23.48 1.36
CA ALA A 20 7.60 -24.56 2.35
C ALA A 20 6.44 -25.50 2.06
N ILE A 21 6.56 -26.72 2.60
CA ILE A 21 5.60 -27.80 2.42
C ILE A 21 4.67 -27.85 3.63
N ALA A 22 3.37 -27.93 3.39
CA ALA A 22 2.40 -28.14 4.45
C ALA A 22 2.65 -29.49 5.14
N HIS A 23 2.86 -29.45 6.45
CA HIS A 23 3.28 -30.58 7.28
C HIS A 23 2.31 -30.77 8.47
N GLY A 24 1.02 -30.84 8.16
CA GLY A 24 -0.04 -31.00 9.16
C GLY A 24 -0.41 -29.68 9.85
N THR A 25 -0.96 -29.80 11.06
CA THR A 25 -1.59 -28.69 11.79
C THR A 25 -1.03 -28.63 13.20
N ALA A 26 -0.61 -27.44 13.62
CA ALA A 26 -0.15 -27.18 14.99
C ALA A 26 -1.31 -27.20 15.98
N GLU A 27 -1.00 -27.29 17.28
CA GLU A 27 -2.01 -27.30 18.36
C GLU A 27 -2.94 -26.08 18.34
N ASN A 28 -2.45 -24.95 17.82
CA ASN A 28 -3.22 -23.71 17.67
C ASN A 28 -4.11 -23.68 16.40
N GLY A 29 -4.19 -24.79 15.66
CA GLY A 29 -5.00 -24.92 14.45
C GLY A 29 -4.37 -24.38 13.16
N LYS A 30 -3.16 -23.81 13.20
CA LYS A 30 -2.46 -23.30 12.01
C LYS A 30 -1.74 -24.42 11.27
N THR A 31 -1.67 -24.32 9.94
CA THR A 31 -0.80 -25.19 9.12
C THR A 31 0.65 -25.06 9.58
N ILE A 32 1.31 -26.20 9.77
CA ILE A 32 2.77 -26.24 9.95
C ILE A 32 3.39 -26.20 8.56
N TYR A 33 4.37 -25.33 8.36
CA TYR A 33 5.15 -25.25 7.13
C TYR A 33 6.56 -25.74 7.41
N ALA A 34 6.90 -26.87 6.80
CA ALA A 34 8.20 -27.50 6.89
C ALA A 34 9.10 -27.04 5.73
N TYR A 35 10.37 -26.77 6.04
CA TYR A 35 11.40 -26.33 5.09
C TYR A 35 12.63 -27.23 5.19
N GLY A 36 13.75 -26.82 4.60
CA GLY A 36 14.95 -27.66 4.52
C GLY A 36 15.40 -28.15 5.89
N GLY A 37 15.59 -29.46 6.03
CA GLY A 37 15.98 -30.14 7.28
C GLY A 37 14.82 -30.83 7.99
N ASP A 38 13.58 -30.34 7.81
CA ASP A 38 12.40 -30.92 8.46
C ASP A 38 11.99 -32.29 7.86
N HIS A 39 12.56 -32.67 6.70
CA HIS A 39 12.34 -33.97 6.06
C HIS A 39 13.52 -34.94 6.24
N GLY A 40 14.47 -34.60 7.12
CA GLY A 40 15.62 -35.45 7.46
C GLY A 40 16.78 -35.37 6.46
N GLU A 41 16.84 -34.31 5.65
CA GLU A 41 18.00 -34.06 4.77
C GLU A 41 19.28 -33.82 5.59
N GLU A 42 20.39 -34.45 5.20
CA GLU A 42 21.69 -34.26 5.86
C GLU A 42 22.33 -32.89 5.53
N ILE A 43 22.09 -32.39 4.32
CA ILE A 43 22.59 -31.09 3.83
C ILE A 43 21.38 -30.27 3.37
N HIS A 44 21.17 -29.11 3.98
CA HIS A 44 20.08 -28.20 3.67
C HIS A 44 20.44 -26.76 4.10
N ASP A 45 19.75 -25.78 3.53
CA ASP A 45 19.92 -24.35 3.85
C ASP A 45 18.84 -23.81 4.80
N GLY A 46 18.24 -24.70 5.61
CA GLY A 46 17.23 -24.34 6.59
C GLY A 46 16.02 -23.62 5.98
N ASN A 47 15.66 -22.49 6.58
CA ASN A 47 14.53 -21.65 6.19
C ASN A 47 14.88 -20.59 5.14
N PHE A 48 16.01 -20.69 4.44
CA PHE A 48 16.40 -19.71 3.42
C PHE A 48 15.37 -19.58 2.28
N CYS A 49 14.52 -20.60 2.10
CA CYS A 49 13.40 -20.63 1.16
C CYS A 49 12.09 -20.02 1.72
N MET A 50 12.13 -19.45 2.92
CA MET A 50 11.02 -18.73 3.58
C MET A 50 11.25 -17.21 3.50
N ASP A 51 11.42 -16.72 2.28
CA ASP A 51 11.87 -15.36 1.93
C ASP A 51 10.86 -14.62 1.02
N GLY A 52 9.60 -15.06 1.04
CA GLY A 52 8.51 -14.50 0.26
C GLY A 52 7.83 -13.27 0.88
N LEU A 53 7.08 -12.56 0.03
CA LEU A 53 6.11 -11.53 0.40
C LEU A 53 4.76 -12.12 0.85
N VAL A 54 4.55 -13.42 0.63
CA VAL A 54 3.38 -14.18 1.10
C VAL A 54 3.78 -15.57 1.58
N TYR A 55 2.98 -16.11 2.50
CA TYR A 55 3.09 -17.51 2.95
C TYR A 55 2.78 -18.49 1.78
N PRO A 56 3.05 -19.80 1.93
CA PRO A 56 2.76 -20.77 0.87
C PRO A 56 1.29 -20.84 0.45
N ASP A 57 0.35 -20.48 1.32
CA ASP A 57 -1.09 -20.37 1.01
C ASP A 57 -1.52 -19.00 0.42
N ARG A 58 -0.55 -18.10 0.18
CA ARG A 58 -0.71 -16.73 -0.32
C ARG A 58 -1.30 -15.77 0.71
N THR A 59 -1.34 -16.17 1.98
CA THR A 59 -1.60 -15.24 3.07
C THR A 59 -0.51 -14.16 3.11
N VAL A 60 -0.93 -12.91 3.23
CA VAL A 60 -0.08 -11.73 3.01
C VAL A 60 0.92 -11.51 4.16
N HIS A 61 2.21 -11.32 3.85
CA HIS A 61 3.18 -10.84 4.84
C HIS A 61 3.08 -9.33 5.03
N THR A 62 3.56 -8.84 6.17
CA THR A 62 3.67 -7.39 6.43
C THR A 62 4.54 -6.69 5.38
N GLY A 63 5.55 -7.37 4.85
CA GLY A 63 6.40 -6.87 3.75
C GLY A 63 5.60 -6.49 2.50
N LEU A 64 4.60 -7.29 2.10
CA LEU A 64 3.76 -6.97 0.93
C LEU A 64 2.86 -5.75 1.19
N LEU A 65 2.41 -5.56 2.43
CA LEU A 65 1.63 -4.38 2.81
C LEU A 65 2.46 -3.11 2.68
N GLU A 66 3.73 -3.14 3.10
CA GLU A 66 4.66 -2.03 2.88
C GLU A 66 5.01 -1.84 1.40
N TYR A 67 5.21 -2.93 0.66
CA TYR A 67 5.44 -2.86 -0.78
C TYR A 67 4.29 -2.15 -1.52
N LYS A 68 3.04 -2.53 -1.22
CA LYS A 68 1.83 -1.84 -1.72
C LYS A 68 1.82 -0.35 -1.37
N ASN A 69 2.27 -0.02 -0.15
CA ASN A 69 2.32 1.34 0.37
C ASN A 69 3.42 2.19 -0.32
N VAL A 70 4.56 1.59 -0.68
CA VAL A 70 5.65 2.23 -1.43
C VAL A 70 5.25 2.48 -2.88
N TYR A 71 4.65 1.48 -3.54
CA TYR A 71 4.29 1.52 -4.97
C TYR A 71 2.88 2.02 -5.27
N ARG A 72 2.26 2.75 -4.35
CA ARG A 72 0.93 3.31 -4.60
C ARG A 72 0.94 4.26 -5.82
N PRO A 73 -0.16 4.31 -6.60
CA PRO A 73 -0.20 5.06 -7.86
C PRO A 73 -0.19 6.58 -7.68
N ALA A 74 -0.54 7.10 -6.50
CA ALA A 74 -0.60 8.53 -6.25
C ALA A 74 -0.28 8.89 -4.80
N ARG A 75 0.29 10.08 -4.57
CA ARG A 75 0.59 10.58 -3.22
C ARG A 75 0.10 12.00 -3.03
N VAL A 76 -0.37 12.28 -1.82
CA VAL A 76 -0.47 13.65 -1.33
C VAL A 76 0.94 14.16 -1.13
N ILE A 77 1.28 15.25 -1.81
CA ILE A 77 2.60 15.89 -1.69
C ILE A 77 2.53 17.20 -0.89
N SER A 78 1.36 17.83 -0.80
CA SER A 78 1.12 18.96 0.09
C SER A 78 -0.36 19.09 0.47
N TYR A 79 -0.60 19.66 1.65
CA TYR A 79 -1.92 20.06 2.12
C TYR A 79 -1.78 21.33 2.97
N ASP A 80 -2.51 22.37 2.58
CA ASP A 80 -2.59 23.63 3.31
C ASP A 80 -3.92 23.69 4.08
N LYS A 81 -3.82 23.76 5.42
CA LYS A 81 -4.98 23.74 6.31
C LYS A 81 -5.85 24.99 6.20
N GLU A 82 -5.26 26.16 5.92
CA GLU A 82 -5.98 27.44 5.95
C GLU A 82 -6.82 27.63 4.68
N SER A 83 -6.21 27.40 3.52
CA SER A 83 -6.86 27.47 2.22
C SER A 83 -7.66 26.21 1.90
N GLY A 84 -7.25 25.07 2.44
CA GLY A 84 -7.73 23.74 2.06
C GLY A 84 -7.12 23.21 0.76
N GLU A 85 -6.09 23.84 0.19
CA GLU A 85 -5.41 23.33 -1.01
C GLU A 85 -4.76 21.97 -0.72
N LEU A 86 -5.12 20.97 -1.52
CA LEU A 86 -4.55 19.63 -1.50
C LEU A 86 -3.92 19.37 -2.87
N VAL A 87 -2.66 18.92 -2.87
CA VAL A 87 -1.94 18.55 -4.09
C VAL A 87 -1.62 17.06 -4.09
N LEU A 88 -2.03 16.39 -5.17
CA LEU A 88 -1.67 15.01 -5.46
C LEU A 88 -0.65 14.96 -6.60
N HIS A 89 0.34 14.09 -6.48
CA HIS A 89 1.18 13.66 -7.58
C HIS A 89 0.74 12.27 -8.06
N ASN A 90 0.65 12.07 -9.37
CA ASN A 90 0.33 10.80 -10.02
C ASN A 90 1.62 10.12 -10.51
N TYR A 91 1.95 8.95 -9.96
CA TYR A 91 3.11 8.15 -10.33
C TYR A 91 2.85 7.16 -11.48
N MET A 92 1.62 7.08 -12.00
CA MET A 92 1.30 6.20 -13.11
C MET A 92 1.77 6.79 -14.44
N ASP A 93 2.08 5.90 -15.39
CA ASP A 93 2.67 6.30 -16.67
C ASP A 93 1.64 6.77 -17.72
N PHE A 94 0.41 6.28 -17.64
CA PHE A 94 -0.58 6.46 -18.72
C PHE A 94 -1.92 7.04 -18.28
N ASP A 95 -2.41 6.65 -17.11
CA ASP A 95 -3.78 6.98 -16.68
C ASP A 95 -3.86 8.30 -15.91
N ASP A 96 -4.93 9.05 -16.14
CA ASP A 96 -5.33 10.19 -15.30
C ASP A 96 -6.04 9.66 -14.04
N LEU A 97 -5.69 10.19 -12.85
CA LEU A 97 -6.31 9.74 -11.60
C LEU A 97 -7.84 9.90 -11.59
N LYS A 98 -8.37 10.91 -12.30
CA LYS A 98 -9.83 11.12 -12.36
C LYS A 98 -10.56 9.94 -13.01
N ASP A 99 -9.91 9.18 -13.87
CA ASP A 99 -10.53 8.05 -14.58
C ASP A 99 -10.24 6.72 -13.88
N TYR A 100 -9.19 6.68 -13.06
CA TYR A 100 -8.68 5.49 -12.39
C TYR A 100 -9.25 5.29 -10.97
N VAL A 101 -9.24 6.33 -10.13
CA VAL A 101 -9.56 6.22 -8.69
C VAL A 101 -10.66 7.16 -8.22
N LYS A 102 -11.48 6.66 -7.30
CA LYS A 102 -12.31 7.45 -6.39
C LYS A 102 -11.56 7.60 -5.07
N ILE A 103 -11.46 8.83 -4.57
CA ILE A 103 -10.73 9.14 -3.35
C ILE A 103 -11.73 9.48 -2.24
N SER A 104 -11.66 8.78 -1.12
CA SER A 104 -12.31 9.19 0.12
C SER A 104 -11.30 9.74 1.11
N TYR A 105 -11.79 10.46 2.11
CA TYR A 105 -10.97 10.93 3.22
C TYR A 105 -11.61 10.60 4.56
N GLU A 106 -10.75 10.47 5.57
CA GLU A 106 -11.13 10.41 6.98
C GLU A 106 -10.23 11.35 7.78
N LEU A 107 -10.84 12.22 8.58
CA LEU A 107 -10.17 12.98 9.63
C LEU A 107 -10.41 12.25 10.95
N THR A 108 -9.33 11.86 11.61
CA THR A 108 -9.40 11.28 12.95
C THR A 108 -8.87 12.26 14.00
N GLN A 109 -9.38 12.15 15.22
CA GLN A 109 -8.88 12.80 16.42
C GLN A 109 -8.73 11.73 17.50
N ASP A 110 -7.50 11.55 18.01
CA ASP A 110 -7.19 10.57 19.07
C ASP A 110 -7.72 9.16 18.78
N GLY A 111 -7.65 8.76 17.50
CA GLY A 111 -8.08 7.44 17.01
C GLY A 111 -9.56 7.34 16.61
N LEU A 112 -10.38 8.36 16.87
CA LEU A 112 -11.79 8.38 16.50
C LEU A 112 -12.01 9.15 15.20
N VAL A 113 -12.79 8.59 14.27
CA VAL A 113 -13.17 9.28 13.03
C VAL A 113 -14.18 10.38 13.37
N ILE A 114 -13.81 11.65 13.12
CA ILE A 114 -14.65 12.82 13.40
C ILE A 114 -15.23 13.46 12.14
N SER A 115 -14.64 13.18 10.98
CA SER A 115 -15.19 13.58 9.67
C SER A 115 -14.74 12.61 8.61
N LYS A 116 -15.59 12.37 7.60
CA LYS A 116 -15.28 11.56 6.43
C LYS A 116 -16.09 12.02 5.24
N GLY A 117 -15.58 11.79 4.04
CA GLY A 117 -16.28 12.14 2.82
C GLY A 117 -15.60 11.60 1.58
N ILE A 118 -16.14 11.99 0.43
CA ILE A 118 -15.58 11.70 -0.89
C ILE A 118 -14.99 13.00 -1.40
N LEU A 119 -13.74 12.94 -1.87
CA LEU A 119 -13.08 14.06 -2.51
C LEU A 119 -13.70 14.27 -3.91
N SER A 120 -14.04 15.51 -4.24
CA SER A 120 -14.52 15.85 -5.58
C SER A 120 -13.49 15.45 -6.63
N GLU A 121 -13.95 14.93 -7.76
CA GLU A 121 -13.09 14.48 -8.83
C GLU A 121 -12.33 15.65 -9.46
N PHE A 122 -11.05 15.45 -9.75
CA PHE A 122 -10.19 16.41 -10.43
C PHE A 122 -9.10 15.67 -11.20
N SER A 123 -8.63 16.27 -12.28
CA SER A 123 -7.60 15.68 -13.14
C SER A 123 -6.23 15.74 -12.47
N VAL A 124 -5.53 14.61 -12.54
CA VAL A 124 -4.10 14.52 -12.28
C VAL A 124 -3.52 13.62 -13.37
N ALA A 125 -3.04 14.25 -14.44
CA ALA A 125 -2.43 13.54 -15.57
C ALA A 125 -1.24 12.67 -15.13
N SER A 126 -0.87 11.68 -15.94
CA SER A 126 0.30 10.82 -15.66
C SER A 126 1.55 11.66 -15.42
N HIS A 127 2.35 11.26 -14.42
CA HIS A 127 3.52 11.98 -13.90
C HIS A 127 3.26 13.44 -13.47
N GLY A 128 2.01 13.87 -13.41
CA GLY A 128 1.61 15.24 -13.15
C GLY A 128 1.24 15.49 -11.69
N GLU A 129 1.09 16.78 -11.39
CA GLU A 129 0.50 17.26 -10.15
C GLU A 129 -0.87 17.89 -10.43
N GLY A 130 -1.83 17.60 -9.56
CA GLY A 130 -3.16 18.18 -9.64
C GLY A 130 -3.57 18.73 -8.29
N LYS A 131 -4.32 19.82 -8.34
CA LYS A 131 -4.76 20.58 -7.18
C LYS A 131 -6.26 20.47 -7.02
N THR A 132 -6.70 20.34 -5.78
CA THR A 132 -8.12 20.43 -5.41
C THR A 132 -8.26 21.13 -4.06
N ASN A 133 -9.50 21.38 -3.66
CA ASN A 133 -9.81 21.96 -2.37
C ASN A 133 -10.49 20.93 -1.46
N LEU A 134 -9.92 20.69 -0.29
CA LEU A 134 -10.47 19.89 0.79
C LEU A 134 -10.47 20.71 2.08
N LYS A 135 -11.52 21.49 2.29
CA LYS A 135 -11.75 22.19 3.55
C LYS A 135 -12.28 21.24 4.60
N ILE A 136 -11.52 21.08 5.67
CA ILE A 136 -11.89 20.28 6.84
C ILE A 136 -11.75 21.13 8.10
N SER A 137 -12.72 21.03 8.99
CA SER A 137 -12.67 21.65 10.32
C SER A 137 -11.78 20.80 11.22
N VAL A 138 -10.48 21.11 11.24
CA VAL A 138 -9.52 20.43 12.12
C VAL A 138 -9.64 20.98 13.55
N PRO A 139 -9.92 20.14 14.56
CA PRO A 139 -9.94 20.55 15.96
C PRO A 139 -8.64 21.25 16.40
N GLU A 140 -8.74 22.15 17.37
CA GLU A 140 -7.59 22.85 17.95
C GLU A 140 -6.82 21.99 18.97
N ASN A 141 -7.37 20.85 19.38
CA ASN A 141 -6.79 19.94 20.37
C ASN A 141 -6.77 18.49 19.89
N GLY A 142 -6.05 17.63 20.63
CA GLY A 142 -5.88 16.22 20.29
C GLY A 142 -4.93 15.98 19.11
N LYS A 143 -4.62 14.71 18.85
CA LYS A 143 -3.82 14.32 17.68
C LYS A 143 -4.73 14.06 16.51
N CYS A 144 -4.61 14.90 15.47
CA CYS A 144 -5.42 14.79 14.28
C CYS A 144 -4.65 14.17 13.10
N TYR A 145 -5.28 13.26 12.37
CA TYR A 145 -4.73 12.68 11.14
C TYR A 145 -5.74 12.78 10.00
N LEU A 146 -5.32 13.32 8.86
CA LEU A 146 -6.06 13.24 7.61
C LEU A 146 -5.53 12.07 6.79
N LYS A 147 -6.40 11.09 6.52
CA LYS A 147 -6.09 9.92 5.71
C LYS A 147 -6.89 9.99 4.42
N LEU A 148 -6.21 9.83 3.29
CA LEU A 148 -6.85 9.62 1.99
C LEU A 148 -6.84 8.13 1.65
N ILE A 149 -7.96 7.64 1.13
CA ILE A 149 -8.16 6.25 0.75
C ILE A 149 -8.56 6.21 -0.73
N TYR A 150 -7.87 5.37 -1.50
CA TYR A 150 -8.03 5.27 -2.94
C TYR A 150 -8.78 3.98 -3.27
N TYR A 151 -9.87 4.11 -4.04
CA TYR A 151 -10.67 3.00 -4.52
C TYR A 151 -10.67 3.00 -6.03
N LEU A 152 -10.49 1.84 -6.64
CA LEU A 152 -10.59 1.69 -8.09
C LEU A 152 -12.01 2.03 -8.56
N LYS A 153 -12.15 2.82 -9.64
CA LYS A 153 -13.47 3.22 -10.15
C LYS A 153 -14.19 2.13 -10.93
N LYS A 154 -13.44 1.25 -11.57
CA LYS A 154 -13.95 0.19 -12.43
C LYS A 154 -13.39 -1.13 -11.95
N GLU A 155 -14.21 -2.17 -12.00
CA GLU A 155 -13.71 -3.52 -11.80
C GLU A 155 -12.68 -3.81 -12.90
N MET A 156 -11.48 -4.21 -12.49
CA MET A 156 -10.45 -4.67 -13.40
C MET A 156 -10.48 -6.21 -13.43
N PRO A 157 -10.13 -6.83 -14.57
CA PRO A 157 -10.07 -8.28 -14.72
C PRO A 157 -9.16 -8.97 -13.69
#